data_AF-A0A1S2K1Q9-F1
#
_entry.id   AF-A0A1S2K1Q9-F1
#
_cell.length_a   1.000
_cell.length_b   1.000
_cell.length_c   1.000
_cell.angle_alpha   90.00
_cell.angle_beta   90.00
_cell.angle_gamma   90.00
#
_symmetry.space_group_name_H-M   'P 1'
#
loop_
_entity.id
_entity.type
_entity.pdbx_description
1 polymer ?
#
loop_
_entity_poly.entity_id
_entity_poly.type
_entity_poly.pdbx_seq_one_letter_code
_entity_poly.pdbx_strand_id
1 'polypeptide(L)'
;MTTADTMNTLAPTRAAQELMLRSNEFALAVHLGLVRAPAAAPGERRRIPWEEVQRLRAEPDFPDGLRERVRTFGTAQAADLAGITPDRFVKLARTGHFTPIGHYVNRYRAVVWLYLGDDVRAAAACHRTLLDGRLPRSLLVRLRDGADDRPRTWRSRRLGLLLGESRDPWRRAAVLASFLAPALLADEVADLSERAFLDRIRPVPLHGRAERPARQVAERLLYASEPDEIRHYATLLREELRDARALRPAPRPPDDLPRTCPGPTPPVLSAEPRPGLLGRLRASSLLPRRTRARRPVSCTSPT
;
A
#
# COMPACT_ATOMS: atom_id res chain seq x y z
N MET A 1 30.69 -3.07 -15.38
CA MET A 1 29.95 -4.26 -14.88
C MET A 1 29.96 -5.29 -15.99
N THR A 2 30.43 -6.50 -15.71
CA THR A 2 30.75 -7.51 -16.74
C THR A 2 29.56 -8.45 -16.95
N THR A 3 29.34 -8.88 -18.19
CA THR A 3 28.13 -9.63 -18.63
C THR A 3 27.88 -10.99 -17.96
N ALA A 4 28.85 -11.54 -17.24
CA ALA A 4 28.71 -12.79 -16.49
C ALA A 4 27.72 -12.69 -15.31
N ASP A 5 27.62 -11.53 -14.67
CA ASP A 5 26.89 -11.31 -13.41
C ASP A 5 25.38 -11.55 -13.55
N THR A 6 24.83 -11.24 -14.73
CA THR A 6 23.40 -11.43 -15.07
C THR A 6 22.96 -12.91 -15.03
N MET A 7 23.87 -13.85 -15.29
CA MET A 7 23.52 -15.26 -15.52
C MET A 7 23.18 -16.04 -14.25
N ASN A 8 23.52 -15.53 -13.05
CA ASN A 8 23.34 -16.25 -11.79
C ASN A 8 22.27 -15.62 -10.88
N THR A 9 21.13 -15.22 -11.48
CA THR A 9 20.01 -14.61 -10.74
C THR A 9 18.69 -15.38 -10.91
N LEU A 10 18.03 -15.67 -9.80
CA LEU A 10 16.77 -16.42 -9.76
C LEU A 10 15.54 -15.51 -9.89
N ALA A 11 14.46 -16.10 -10.39
CA ALA A 11 13.11 -15.56 -10.22
C ALA A 11 12.64 -15.74 -8.75
N PRO A 12 11.84 -14.83 -8.18
CA PRO A 12 11.36 -14.92 -6.80
C PRO A 12 10.71 -16.26 -6.43
N THR A 13 9.92 -16.84 -7.34
CA THR A 13 9.28 -18.15 -7.13
C THR A 13 10.30 -19.28 -6.95
N ARG A 14 11.44 -19.23 -7.67
CA ARG A 14 12.49 -20.25 -7.52
C ARG A 14 13.35 -19.98 -6.28
N ALA A 15 13.66 -18.73 -5.98
CA ALA A 15 14.35 -18.38 -4.73
C ALA A 15 13.55 -18.80 -3.49
N ALA A 16 12.22 -18.63 -3.50
CA ALA A 16 11.33 -19.11 -2.44
C ALA A 16 11.38 -20.65 -2.28
N GLN A 17 11.40 -21.41 -3.39
CA GLN A 17 11.56 -22.86 -3.37
C GLN A 17 12.91 -23.30 -2.77
N GLU A 18 14.01 -22.71 -3.23
CA GLU A 18 15.38 -23.05 -2.77
C GLU A 18 15.61 -22.66 -1.30
N LEU A 19 14.95 -21.60 -0.82
CA LEU A 19 14.92 -21.19 0.60
C LEU A 19 13.86 -21.92 1.43
N MET A 20 13.07 -22.82 0.82
CA MET A 20 11.97 -23.57 1.45
C MET A 20 10.90 -22.70 2.17
N LEU A 21 10.67 -21.49 1.66
CA LEU A 21 9.69 -20.51 2.16
C LEU A 21 8.42 -20.49 1.29
N ARG A 22 7.26 -20.22 1.89
CA ARG A 22 6.04 -19.91 1.13
C ARG A 22 6.14 -18.53 0.49
N SER A 23 5.34 -18.26 -0.55
CA SER A 23 5.38 -16.98 -1.30
C SER A 23 5.18 -15.73 -0.43
N ASN A 24 4.37 -15.82 0.63
CA ASN A 24 4.16 -14.73 1.61
C ASN A 24 5.34 -14.60 2.60
N GLU A 25 5.88 -15.72 3.07
CA GLU A 25 7.06 -15.78 3.96
C GLU A 25 8.30 -15.23 3.23
N PHE A 26 8.50 -15.60 1.96
CA PHE A 26 9.55 -15.06 1.10
C PHE A 26 9.38 -13.56 0.82
N ALA A 27 8.17 -13.10 0.50
CA ALA A 27 7.91 -11.67 0.30
C ALA A 27 8.17 -10.85 1.57
N LEU A 28 7.90 -11.43 2.75
CA LEU A 28 8.24 -10.85 4.04
C LEU A 28 9.75 -10.89 4.33
N ALA A 29 10.44 -11.99 4.01
CA ALA A 29 11.90 -12.11 4.14
C ALA A 29 12.63 -11.01 3.36
N VAL A 30 12.16 -10.71 2.15
CA VAL A 30 12.64 -9.59 1.33
C VAL A 30 12.28 -8.24 1.97
N HIS A 31 11.05 -8.03 2.44
CA HIS A 31 10.64 -6.76 3.06
C HIS A 31 11.35 -6.46 4.39
N LEU A 32 11.75 -7.49 5.14
CA LEU A 32 12.57 -7.37 6.35
C LEU A 32 14.08 -7.21 6.06
N GLY A 33 14.51 -7.30 4.80
CA GLY A 33 15.93 -7.25 4.42
C GLY A 33 16.73 -8.53 4.74
N LEU A 34 16.06 -9.61 5.19
CA LEU A 34 16.68 -10.91 5.47
C LEU A 34 17.14 -11.62 4.19
N VAL A 35 16.42 -11.40 3.08
CA VAL A 35 16.81 -11.79 1.73
C VAL A 35 17.18 -10.53 0.94
N ARG A 36 18.47 -10.37 0.62
CA ARG A 36 18.98 -9.24 -0.17
C ARG A 36 18.50 -9.32 -1.61
N ALA A 37 17.50 -8.52 -1.94
CA ALA A 37 16.92 -8.46 -3.28
C ALA A 37 17.16 -7.08 -3.92
N PRO A 38 18.04 -6.96 -4.93
CA PRO A 38 18.26 -5.72 -5.66
C PRO A 38 16.97 -5.06 -6.15
N ALA A 39 16.90 -3.73 -6.01
CA ALA A 39 15.71 -2.96 -6.37
C ALA A 39 15.65 -2.71 -7.89
N ALA A 40 14.92 -3.59 -8.59
CA ALA A 40 14.68 -3.61 -10.03
C ALA A 40 14.38 -2.24 -10.68
N ALA A 41 14.57 -2.14 -12.00
CA ALA A 41 14.11 -0.97 -12.74
C ALA A 41 12.56 -0.91 -12.78
N PRO A 42 11.95 0.27 -12.99
CA PRO A 42 10.50 0.38 -13.11
C PRO A 42 9.96 -0.50 -14.26
N GLY A 43 9.04 -1.41 -13.93
CA GLY A 43 8.47 -2.40 -14.87
C GLY A 43 9.17 -3.76 -14.89
N GLU A 44 10.39 -3.89 -14.34
CA GLU A 44 11.09 -5.16 -14.25
C GLU A 44 10.64 -6.01 -13.05
N ARG A 45 10.80 -7.34 -13.17
CA ARG A 45 10.59 -8.25 -12.04
C ARG A 45 11.86 -8.37 -11.19
N ARG A 46 11.78 -7.99 -9.91
CA ARG A 46 12.83 -8.18 -8.89
C ARG A 46 13.43 -9.59 -8.99
N ARG A 47 14.76 -9.66 -9.14
CA ARG A 47 15.57 -10.88 -9.20
C ARG A 47 16.36 -11.04 -7.90
N ILE A 48 16.76 -12.28 -7.60
CA ILE A 48 17.52 -12.64 -6.40
C ILE A 48 18.87 -13.23 -6.83
N PRO A 49 20.01 -12.71 -6.36
CA PRO A 49 21.31 -13.32 -6.61
C PRO A 49 21.36 -14.76 -6.06
N TRP A 50 21.94 -15.70 -6.82
CA TRP A 50 22.13 -17.08 -6.34
C TRP A 50 23.08 -17.13 -5.13
N GLU A 51 24.09 -16.28 -5.10
CA GLU A 51 25.00 -16.09 -3.95
C GLU A 51 24.25 -15.81 -2.64
N GLU A 52 23.17 -15.02 -2.66
CA GLU A 52 22.35 -14.72 -1.48
C GLU A 52 21.54 -15.94 -1.03
N VAL A 53 21.05 -16.74 -1.98
CA VAL A 53 20.36 -18.00 -1.68
C VAL A 53 21.34 -19.02 -1.09
N GLN A 54 22.56 -19.11 -1.62
CA GLN A 54 23.60 -20.00 -1.10
C GLN A 54 24.13 -19.52 0.28
N ARG A 55 24.23 -18.21 0.50
CA ARG A 55 24.56 -17.61 1.80
C ARG A 55 23.54 -18.02 2.87
N LEU A 56 22.25 -17.91 2.57
CA LEU A 56 21.16 -18.29 3.48
C LEU A 56 21.10 -19.81 3.71
N ARG A 57 21.39 -20.62 2.69
CA ARG A 57 21.47 -22.09 2.80
C ARG A 57 22.69 -22.61 3.56
N ALA A 58 23.68 -21.75 3.77
CA ALA A 58 24.87 -22.05 4.57
C ALA A 58 24.73 -21.59 6.05
N GLU A 59 23.62 -20.95 6.43
CA GLU A 59 23.32 -20.67 7.84
C GLU A 59 23.00 -21.99 8.57
N PRO A 60 23.57 -22.27 9.76
CA PRO A 60 23.50 -23.58 10.40
C PRO A 60 22.12 -23.95 10.96
N ASP A 61 21.21 -22.97 11.00
CA ASP A 61 19.79 -23.08 11.36
C ASP A 61 18.86 -23.25 10.14
N PHE A 62 19.41 -23.35 8.92
CA PHE A 62 18.62 -23.45 7.69
C PHE A 62 17.89 -24.80 7.58
N PRO A 63 16.58 -24.84 7.21
CA PRO A 63 15.72 -23.71 6.84
C PRO A 63 14.94 -23.09 8.01
N ASP A 64 14.91 -23.73 9.18
CA ASP A 64 13.89 -23.47 10.19
C ASP A 64 14.13 -22.19 11.00
N GLY A 65 15.38 -21.77 11.20
CA GLY A 65 15.67 -20.47 11.79
C GLY A 65 15.44 -19.30 10.84
N LEU A 66 15.56 -19.50 9.51
CA LEU A 66 15.08 -18.52 8.52
C LEU A 66 13.54 -18.43 8.53
N ARG A 67 12.86 -19.56 8.71
CA ARG A 67 11.38 -19.63 8.83
C ARG A 67 10.88 -18.93 10.09
N GLU A 68 11.47 -19.17 11.26
CA GLU A 68 11.05 -18.51 12.51
C GLU A 68 11.23 -16.98 12.43
N ARG A 69 12.36 -16.51 11.87
CA ARG A 69 12.63 -15.09 11.58
C ARG A 69 11.61 -14.40 10.67
N VAL A 70 10.83 -15.15 9.88
CA VAL A 70 9.73 -14.63 9.03
C VAL A 70 8.34 -15.08 9.49
N ARG A 71 8.25 -15.74 10.65
CA ARG A 71 7.00 -16.37 11.11
C ARG A 71 6.05 -15.32 11.68
N THR A 72 4.93 -15.15 11.00
CA THR A 72 3.86 -14.24 11.42
C THR A 72 2.79 -14.97 12.23
N PHE A 73 2.41 -14.37 13.35
CA PHE A 73 1.42 -14.87 14.29
C PHE A 73 0.20 -13.95 14.33
N GLY A 74 -0.99 -14.54 14.47
CA GLY A 74 -2.22 -13.79 14.76
C GLY A 74 -2.30 -13.39 16.24
N THR A 75 -3.17 -12.43 16.56
CA THR A 75 -3.33 -11.85 17.91
C THR A 75 -3.32 -12.84 19.08
N ALA A 76 -4.00 -14.00 18.96
CA ALA A 76 -4.04 -15.00 20.04
C ALA A 76 -2.67 -15.65 20.23
N GLN A 77 -2.10 -16.21 19.17
CA GLN A 77 -0.77 -16.85 19.19
C GLN A 77 0.34 -15.88 19.62
N ALA A 78 0.23 -14.60 19.26
CA ALA A 78 1.14 -13.55 19.71
C ALA A 78 0.99 -13.22 21.22
N ALA A 79 -0.22 -13.35 21.77
CA ALA A 79 -0.45 -13.25 23.21
C ALA A 79 0.16 -14.45 23.95
N ASP A 80 -0.01 -15.66 23.43
CA ASP A 80 0.57 -16.90 23.95
C ASP A 80 2.12 -16.81 23.97
N LEU A 81 2.74 -16.33 22.88
CA LEU A 81 4.18 -16.09 22.78
C LEU A 81 4.70 -15.02 23.77
N ALA A 82 3.87 -14.06 24.14
CA ALA A 82 4.18 -13.02 25.12
C ALA A 82 3.82 -13.43 26.56
N GLY A 83 3.23 -14.63 26.77
CA GLY A 83 2.82 -15.12 28.09
C GLY A 83 1.63 -14.37 28.71
N ILE A 84 0.76 -13.76 27.90
CA ILE A 84 -0.36 -12.91 28.37
C ILE A 84 -1.69 -13.27 27.72
N THR A 85 -2.80 -12.79 28.29
CA THR A 85 -4.13 -12.99 27.70
C THR A 85 -4.31 -12.22 26.39
N PRO A 86 -5.11 -12.73 25.42
CA PRO A 86 -5.37 -12.03 24.16
C PRO A 86 -5.98 -10.63 24.31
N ASP A 87 -6.84 -10.41 25.31
CA ASP A 87 -7.37 -9.08 25.66
C ASP A 87 -6.25 -8.11 26.06
N ARG A 88 -5.32 -8.56 26.91
CA ARG A 88 -4.17 -7.74 27.32
C ARG A 88 -3.24 -7.45 26.14
N PHE A 89 -2.98 -8.44 25.30
CA PHE A 89 -2.19 -8.24 24.07
C PHE A 89 -2.84 -7.21 23.14
N VAL A 90 -4.17 -7.27 22.94
CA VAL A 90 -4.90 -6.26 22.15
C VAL A 90 -4.76 -4.86 22.74
N LYS A 91 -4.87 -4.72 24.08
CA LYS A 91 -4.71 -3.43 24.77
C LYS A 91 -3.30 -2.86 24.63
N LEU A 92 -2.27 -3.70 24.67
CA LEU A 92 -0.87 -3.30 24.49
C LEU A 92 -0.54 -2.97 23.02
N ALA A 93 -1.03 -3.76 22.06
CA ALA A 93 -0.90 -3.50 20.63
C ALA A 93 -1.61 -2.20 20.21
N ARG A 94 -2.85 -1.96 20.68
CA ARG A 94 -3.59 -0.70 20.47
C ARG A 94 -2.91 0.54 21.07
N THR A 95 -1.94 0.35 21.97
CA THR A 95 -1.17 1.43 22.59
C THR A 95 0.30 1.47 22.14
N GLY A 96 0.63 0.78 21.05
CA GLY A 96 1.93 0.85 20.35
C GLY A 96 2.99 -0.15 20.83
N HIS A 97 2.78 -0.83 21.96
CA HIS A 97 3.77 -1.72 22.59
C HIS A 97 4.04 -3.02 21.81
N PHE A 98 3.12 -3.42 20.92
CA PHE A 98 3.36 -4.48 19.93
C PHE A 98 3.06 -3.93 18.53
N THR A 99 4.10 -3.75 17.72
CA THR A 99 3.98 -3.22 16.35
C THR A 99 3.73 -4.35 15.36
N PRO A 100 2.57 -4.40 14.68
CA PRO A 100 2.33 -5.42 13.67
C PRO A 100 3.21 -5.21 12.43
N ILE A 101 3.63 -6.31 11.81
CA ILE A 101 4.43 -6.33 10.58
C ILE A 101 3.53 -6.31 9.33
N GLY A 102 2.29 -6.77 9.45
CA GLY A 102 1.33 -6.76 8.36
C GLY A 102 -0.11 -6.93 8.84
N HIS A 103 -1.03 -7.01 7.88
CA HIS A 103 -2.42 -7.34 8.13
C HIS A 103 -3.02 -8.09 6.94
N TYR A 104 -4.15 -8.73 7.15
CA TYR A 104 -5.07 -9.14 6.08
C TYR A 104 -6.50 -8.76 6.45
N VAL A 105 -7.33 -8.55 5.43
CA VAL A 105 -8.76 -8.32 5.60
C VAL A 105 -9.47 -9.67 5.45
N ASN A 106 -10.22 -10.10 6.47
CA ASN A 106 -10.92 -11.39 6.42
C ASN A 106 -12.23 -11.31 5.61
N ARG A 107 -12.90 -12.45 5.39
CA ARG A 107 -14.18 -12.52 4.66
C ARG A 107 -15.32 -11.69 5.27
N TYR A 108 -15.19 -11.28 6.52
CA TYR A 108 -16.13 -10.42 7.26
C TYR A 108 -15.73 -8.93 7.22
N ARG A 109 -14.73 -8.57 6.39
CA ARG A 109 -14.15 -7.22 6.25
C ARG A 109 -13.44 -6.67 7.50
N ALA A 110 -13.19 -7.51 8.50
CA ALA A 110 -12.40 -7.14 9.67
C ALA A 110 -10.90 -7.27 9.40
N VAL A 111 -10.12 -6.35 9.96
CA VAL A 111 -8.65 -6.31 9.87
C VAL A 111 -8.08 -7.30 10.88
N VAL A 112 -7.33 -8.30 10.39
CA VAL A 112 -6.54 -9.21 11.23
C VAL A 112 -5.08 -8.78 11.13
N TRP A 113 -4.52 -8.36 12.26
CA TRP A 113 -3.12 -7.95 12.38
C TRP A 113 -2.20 -9.15 12.54
N LEU A 114 -1.02 -9.06 11.94
CA LEU A 114 0.05 -10.05 11.98
C LEU A 114 1.28 -9.46 12.68
N TYR A 115 1.87 -10.23 13.58
CA TYR A 115 3.06 -9.86 14.36
C TYR A 115 4.18 -10.88 14.12
N LEU A 116 5.44 -10.45 14.09
CA LEU A 116 6.57 -11.37 13.96
C LEU A 116 6.87 -12.04 15.30
N GLY A 117 7.29 -13.31 15.31
CA GLY A 117 7.64 -14.03 16.54
C GLY A 117 8.70 -13.30 17.38
N ASP A 118 9.80 -12.91 16.74
CA ASP A 118 10.94 -12.27 17.41
C ASP A 118 10.58 -10.87 17.97
N ASP A 119 9.81 -10.07 17.23
CA ASP A 119 9.34 -8.76 17.71
C ASP A 119 8.47 -8.90 18.96
N VAL A 120 7.61 -9.92 19.00
CA VAL A 120 6.73 -10.19 20.15
C VAL A 120 7.55 -10.59 21.37
N ARG A 121 8.55 -11.46 21.21
CA ARG A 121 9.48 -11.84 22.29
C ARG A 121 10.30 -10.65 22.77
N ALA A 122 10.83 -9.83 21.85
CA ALA A 122 11.62 -8.64 22.17
C ALA A 122 10.79 -7.56 22.88
N ALA A 123 9.59 -7.26 22.38
CA ALA A 123 8.66 -6.31 23.01
C ALA A 123 8.19 -6.79 24.39
N ALA A 124 7.90 -8.09 24.56
CA ALA A 124 7.60 -8.68 25.86
C ALA A 124 8.79 -8.55 26.84
N ALA A 125 10.02 -8.75 26.36
CA ALA A 125 11.23 -8.54 27.17
C ALA A 125 11.45 -7.07 27.57
N CYS A 126 11.15 -6.12 26.68
CA CYS A 126 11.26 -4.67 26.95
C CYS A 126 10.13 -4.13 27.83
N HIS A 127 8.95 -4.74 27.80
CA HIS A 127 7.73 -4.23 28.44
C HIS A 127 7.19 -5.17 29.54
N ARG A 128 8.06 -5.93 30.21
CA ARG A 128 7.69 -6.89 31.29
C ARG A 128 6.73 -6.31 32.34
N THR A 129 6.95 -5.07 32.77
CA THR A 129 6.09 -4.36 33.75
C THR A 129 4.67 -4.06 33.25
N LEU A 130 4.41 -4.19 31.94
CA LEU A 130 3.10 -4.04 31.33
C LEU A 130 2.42 -5.38 31.02
N LEU A 131 3.14 -6.50 31.12
CA LEU A 131 2.60 -7.86 30.86
C LEU A 131 1.73 -8.38 32.01
N ASP A 132 2.00 -7.98 33.25
CA ASP A 132 1.26 -8.42 34.44
C ASP A 132 0.72 -7.24 35.28
N GLY A 133 -0.11 -7.52 36.29
CA GLY A 133 -0.66 -6.52 37.20
C GLY A 133 -1.64 -5.56 36.52
N ARG A 134 -1.81 -4.37 37.11
CA ARG A 134 -2.75 -3.35 36.62
C ARG A 134 -2.11 -2.48 35.54
N LEU A 135 -2.72 -2.40 34.36
CA LEU A 135 -2.28 -1.47 33.30
C LEU A 135 -2.30 -0.01 33.80
N PRO A 136 -1.28 0.82 33.46
CA PRO A 136 -1.22 2.23 33.85
C PRO A 136 -2.47 3.02 33.47
N ARG A 137 -2.87 3.97 34.34
CA ARG A 137 -4.06 4.81 34.15
C ARG A 137 -4.04 5.59 32.82
N SER A 138 -2.86 6.03 32.38
CA SER A 138 -2.66 6.69 31.08
C SER A 138 -3.07 5.80 29.90
N LEU A 139 -2.64 4.54 29.88
CA LEU A 139 -3.02 3.59 28.82
C LEU A 139 -4.52 3.27 28.86
N LEU A 140 -5.09 3.10 30.06
CA LEU A 140 -6.52 2.86 30.23
C LEU A 140 -7.39 4.03 29.73
N VAL A 141 -6.95 5.27 29.96
CA VAL A 141 -7.60 6.47 29.40
C VAL A 141 -7.51 6.46 27.86
N ARG A 142 -6.32 6.31 27.27
CA ARG A 142 -6.16 6.22 25.80
C ARG A 142 -7.05 5.14 25.17
N LEU A 143 -7.13 3.96 25.80
CA LEU A 143 -7.92 2.82 25.31
C LEU A 143 -9.43 3.06 25.38
N ARG A 144 -9.92 3.71 26.45
CA ARG A 144 -11.31 4.16 26.62
C ARG A 144 -11.66 5.22 25.58
N ASP A 145 -10.75 6.15 25.33
CA ASP A 145 -10.90 7.27 24.41
C ASP A 145 -10.71 6.84 22.93
N GLY A 146 -10.74 5.54 22.66
CA GLY A 146 -10.78 4.96 21.31
C GLY A 146 -9.43 4.64 20.66
N ALA A 147 -8.29 5.04 21.26
CA ALA A 147 -6.98 4.98 20.60
C ALA A 147 -6.62 3.58 20.04
N ASP A 148 -6.04 3.56 18.85
CA ASP A 148 -5.48 2.36 18.22
C ASP A 148 -4.24 2.74 17.40
N ASP A 149 -3.06 2.59 18.01
CA ASP A 149 -1.79 2.95 17.38
C ASP A 149 -1.35 1.96 16.28
N ARG A 150 -2.01 0.79 16.14
CA ARG A 150 -1.57 -0.28 15.23
C ARG A 150 -1.43 0.14 13.75
N PRO A 151 -2.32 0.95 13.15
CA PRO A 151 -2.12 1.45 11.79
C PRO A 151 -0.90 2.37 11.70
N ARG A 152 -0.72 3.28 12.67
CA ARG A 152 0.38 4.24 12.72
C ARG A 152 1.74 3.56 12.92
N THR A 153 1.86 2.62 13.87
CA THR A 153 3.12 1.91 14.10
C THR A 153 3.47 0.99 12.93
N TRP A 154 2.49 0.34 12.31
CA TRP A 154 2.69 -0.42 11.07
C TRP A 154 3.13 0.49 9.90
N ARG A 155 2.50 1.65 9.70
CA ARG A 155 2.90 2.64 8.67
C ARG A 155 4.33 3.11 8.89
N SER A 156 4.69 3.57 10.10
CA SER A 156 6.04 4.01 10.44
C SER A 156 7.10 2.90 10.26
N ARG A 157 6.78 1.66 10.64
CA ARG A 157 7.68 0.51 10.40
C ARG A 157 7.87 0.24 8.91
N ARG A 158 6.78 0.21 8.15
CA ARG A 158 6.82 0.00 6.70
C ARG A 158 7.58 1.11 5.98
N LEU A 159 7.42 2.35 6.42
CA LEU A 159 8.17 3.51 5.93
C LEU A 159 9.67 3.34 6.16
N GLY A 160 10.09 2.97 7.38
CA GLY A 160 11.49 2.72 7.72
C GLY A 160 12.13 1.63 6.84
N LEU A 161 11.45 0.50 6.64
CA LEU A 161 11.92 -0.59 5.78
C LEU A 161 12.07 -0.12 4.32
N LEU A 162 11.07 0.57 3.76
CA LEU A 162 11.08 1.03 2.37
C LEU A 162 12.11 2.15 2.12
N LEU A 163 12.36 3.03 3.10
CA LEU A 163 13.43 4.03 3.02
C LEU A 163 14.82 3.40 3.16
N GLY A 164 14.96 2.30 3.91
CA GLY A 164 16.18 1.49 3.97
C GLY A 164 16.53 0.83 2.62
N GLU A 165 15.53 0.37 1.87
CA GLU A 165 15.71 -0.10 0.48
C GLU A 165 16.01 1.03 -0.53
N SER A 166 15.79 2.31 -0.17
CA SER A 166 15.73 3.43 -1.11
C SER A 166 16.85 4.47 -0.89
N ARG A 167 17.91 4.40 -1.71
CA ARG A 167 19.00 5.39 -1.75
C ARG A 167 18.75 6.58 -2.69
N ASP A 168 17.84 6.45 -3.64
CA ASP A 168 17.54 7.48 -4.64
C ASP A 168 16.46 8.44 -4.13
N PRO A 169 16.68 9.77 -4.06
CA PRO A 169 15.71 10.73 -3.51
C PRO A 169 14.33 10.67 -4.18
N TRP A 170 14.26 10.46 -5.51
CA TRP A 170 12.98 10.29 -6.21
C TRP A 170 12.22 9.03 -5.74
N ARG A 171 12.92 7.90 -5.50
CA ARG A 171 12.32 6.71 -4.88
C ARG A 171 11.88 6.96 -3.44
N ARG A 172 12.67 7.70 -2.64
CA ARG A 172 12.34 8.06 -1.24
C ARG A 172 11.10 8.96 -1.15
N ALA A 173 11.01 9.98 -2.01
CA ALA A 173 9.82 10.79 -2.20
C ALA A 173 8.60 9.93 -2.61
N ALA A 174 8.76 8.98 -3.54
CA ALA A 174 7.68 8.08 -3.95
C ALA A 174 7.21 7.10 -2.85
N VAL A 175 8.13 6.69 -1.96
CA VAL A 175 7.80 5.93 -0.75
C VAL A 175 6.94 6.78 0.19
N LEU A 176 7.35 8.00 0.52
CA LEU A 176 6.56 8.92 1.37
C LEU A 176 5.20 9.26 0.75
N ALA A 177 5.18 9.55 -0.55
CA ALA A 177 3.98 9.77 -1.34
C ALA A 177 3.06 8.53 -1.44
N SER A 178 3.47 7.34 -0.99
CA SER A 178 2.59 6.17 -0.88
C SER A 178 1.75 6.15 0.41
N PHE A 179 2.12 6.94 1.43
CA PHE A 179 1.39 7.07 2.70
C PHE A 179 0.49 8.31 2.77
N LEU A 180 0.53 9.21 1.78
CA LEU A 180 -0.40 10.35 1.70
C LEU A 180 -1.60 10.03 0.80
N ALA A 181 -2.79 10.44 1.23
CA ALA A 181 -4.00 10.32 0.42
C ALA A 181 -3.87 11.15 -0.88
N PRO A 182 -4.48 10.74 -2.01
CA PRO A 182 -4.27 11.38 -3.31
C PRO A 182 -4.59 12.89 -3.39
N ALA A 183 -5.51 13.39 -2.54
CA ALA A 183 -5.78 14.83 -2.41
C ALA A 183 -4.60 15.58 -1.77
N LEU A 184 -4.15 15.15 -0.58
CA LEU A 184 -3.00 15.72 0.12
C LEU A 184 -1.72 15.67 -0.74
N LEU A 185 -1.55 14.62 -1.54
CA LEU A 185 -0.44 14.50 -2.49
C LEU A 185 -0.57 15.47 -3.69
N ALA A 186 -1.77 15.87 -4.07
CA ALA A 186 -2.00 16.91 -5.09
C ALA A 186 -1.68 18.31 -4.55
N ASP A 187 -1.94 18.56 -3.27
CA ASP A 187 -1.64 19.83 -2.59
C ASP A 187 -0.11 20.01 -2.39
N GLU A 188 0.58 18.95 -1.95
CA GLU A 188 2.04 18.97 -1.73
C GLU A 188 2.88 18.88 -3.03
N VAL A 189 2.30 18.38 -4.14
CA VAL A 189 3.01 18.20 -5.42
C VAL A 189 2.16 18.75 -6.59
N ALA A 190 2.25 20.05 -6.84
CA ALA A 190 1.46 20.71 -7.88
C ALA A 190 1.75 20.19 -9.32
N ASP A 191 2.99 19.85 -9.67
CA ASP A 191 3.32 19.37 -11.03
C ASP A 191 2.71 17.98 -11.29
N LEU A 192 1.98 17.87 -12.40
CA LEU A 192 1.39 16.62 -12.88
C LEU A 192 2.46 15.63 -13.36
N SER A 193 3.57 16.12 -13.91
CA SER A 193 4.72 15.33 -14.37
C SER A 193 5.41 14.63 -13.20
N GLU A 194 5.65 15.38 -12.11
CA GLU A 194 6.22 14.83 -10.88
C GLU A 194 5.28 13.81 -10.25
N ARG A 195 3.98 14.11 -10.13
CA ARG A 195 2.98 13.15 -9.62
C ARG A 195 2.91 11.86 -10.44
N ALA A 196 2.89 11.96 -11.77
CA ALA A 196 2.91 10.79 -12.65
C ALA A 196 4.21 9.98 -12.51
N PHE A 197 5.35 10.65 -12.31
CA PHE A 197 6.62 9.96 -12.08
C PHE A 197 6.67 9.26 -10.71
N LEU A 198 6.21 9.92 -9.64
CA LEU A 198 6.12 9.36 -8.30
C LEU A 198 5.22 8.13 -8.26
N ASP A 199 4.07 8.14 -8.94
CA ASP A 199 3.20 6.96 -9.03
C ASP A 199 3.86 5.80 -9.81
N ARG A 200 4.53 6.10 -10.93
CA ARG A 200 5.26 5.10 -11.74
C ARG A 200 6.37 4.37 -10.96
N ILE A 201 7.00 5.03 -9.98
CA ILE A 201 8.10 4.47 -9.18
C ILE A 201 7.67 4.12 -7.74
N ARG A 202 6.37 4.22 -7.42
CA ARG A 202 5.79 3.94 -6.10
C ARG A 202 6.06 2.48 -5.68
N PRO A 203 6.39 2.22 -4.39
CA PRO A 203 6.55 0.85 -3.89
C PRO A 203 5.27 0.04 -4.06
N VAL A 204 5.42 -1.23 -4.49
CA VAL A 204 4.29 -2.14 -4.72
C VAL A 204 3.43 -2.28 -3.45
N PRO A 205 2.10 -2.11 -3.53
CA PRO A 205 1.20 -2.37 -2.40
C PRO A 205 1.30 -3.83 -1.93
N LEU A 206 1.33 -4.06 -0.61
CA LEU A 206 1.31 -5.43 -0.05
C LEU A 206 0.06 -6.22 -0.46
N HIS A 207 -1.02 -5.50 -0.73
CA HIS A 207 -2.29 -6.04 -1.18
C HIS A 207 -2.30 -6.08 -2.70
N GLY A 208 -2.20 -7.28 -3.26
CA GLY A 208 -2.28 -7.52 -4.71
C GLY A 208 -3.70 -7.34 -5.25
N ARG A 209 -4.19 -8.31 -6.03
CA ARG A 209 -5.60 -8.34 -6.50
C ARG A 209 -6.58 -8.75 -5.38
N ALA A 210 -6.63 -7.95 -4.31
CA ALA A 210 -7.68 -8.03 -3.30
C ALA A 210 -9.02 -7.54 -3.89
N GLU A 211 -10.13 -8.11 -3.41
CA GLU A 211 -11.48 -7.64 -3.79
C GLU A 211 -11.69 -6.17 -3.40
N ARG A 212 -12.55 -5.45 -4.15
CA ARG A 212 -12.78 -4.00 -3.95
C ARG A 212 -13.05 -3.59 -2.47
N PRO A 213 -13.86 -4.31 -1.67
CA PRO A 213 -14.09 -3.93 -0.27
C PRO A 213 -12.84 -4.13 0.62
N ALA A 214 -12.09 -5.22 0.41
CA ALA A 214 -10.85 -5.48 1.13
C ALA A 214 -9.76 -4.45 0.76
N ARG A 215 -9.71 -4.06 -0.53
CA ARG A 215 -8.85 -3.00 -1.03
C ARG A 215 -9.14 -1.65 -0.37
N GLN A 216 -10.40 -1.23 -0.23
CA GLN A 216 -10.73 0.03 0.47
C GLN A 216 -10.29 0.03 1.93
N VAL A 217 -10.43 -1.10 2.65
CA VAL A 217 -9.95 -1.21 4.04
C VAL A 217 -8.43 -1.11 4.10
N ALA A 218 -7.72 -1.79 3.18
CA ALA A 218 -6.27 -1.71 3.07
C ALA A 218 -5.76 -0.30 2.69
N GLU A 219 -6.43 0.42 1.78
CA GLU A 219 -6.09 1.80 1.41
C GLU A 219 -6.28 2.75 2.60
N ARG A 220 -7.34 2.59 3.39
CA ARG A 220 -7.56 3.35 4.64
C ARG A 220 -6.52 3.08 5.73
N LEU A 221 -5.87 1.91 5.71
CA LEU A 221 -4.75 1.62 6.62
C LEU A 221 -3.43 2.15 6.08
N LEU A 222 -3.23 2.12 4.76
CA LEU A 222 -2.01 2.61 4.10
C LEU A 222 -1.82 4.13 4.25
N TYR A 223 -2.89 4.91 4.11
CA TYR A 223 -2.79 6.37 4.22
C TYR A 223 -2.72 6.84 5.68
N ALA A 224 -1.88 7.84 5.94
CA ALA A 224 -1.86 8.58 7.20
C ALA A 224 -3.22 9.21 7.49
N SER A 225 -3.67 9.10 8.74
CA SER A 225 -4.98 9.59 9.20
C SER A 225 -4.86 10.73 10.19
N GLU A 226 -3.81 10.73 11.02
CA GLU A 226 -3.66 11.68 12.11
C GLU A 226 -3.02 12.98 11.60
N PRO A 227 -3.50 14.18 11.99
CA PRO A 227 -2.96 15.44 11.49
C PRO A 227 -1.47 15.65 11.75
N ASP A 228 -0.90 15.07 12.80
CA ASP A 228 0.54 15.13 13.08
C ASP A 228 1.36 14.17 12.20
N GLU A 229 0.87 12.95 11.98
CA GLU A 229 1.44 11.97 11.05
C GLU A 229 1.43 12.49 9.61
N ILE A 230 0.32 13.09 9.18
CA ILE A 230 0.19 13.74 7.86
C ILE A 230 1.24 14.86 7.71
N ARG A 231 1.32 15.80 8.67
CA ARG A 231 2.30 16.90 8.63
C ARG A 231 3.75 16.40 8.65
N HIS A 232 4.04 15.31 9.35
CA HIS A 232 5.35 14.69 9.38
C HIS A 232 5.74 14.11 8.01
N TYR A 233 4.90 13.25 7.42
CA TYR A 233 5.17 12.65 6.11
C TYR A 233 5.21 13.68 4.98
N ALA A 234 4.36 14.71 5.04
CA ALA A 234 4.38 15.84 4.10
C ALA A 234 5.68 16.67 4.19
N THR A 235 6.23 16.83 5.40
CA THR A 235 7.48 17.59 5.59
C THR A 235 8.69 16.83 5.06
N LEU A 236 8.79 15.54 5.38
CA LEU A 236 9.80 14.65 4.77
C LEU A 236 9.65 14.59 3.23
N LEU A 237 8.41 14.58 2.71
CA LEU A 237 8.17 14.58 1.26
C LEU A 237 8.70 15.85 0.59
N ARG A 238 8.49 17.03 1.20
CA ARG A 238 9.03 18.30 0.69
C ARG A 238 10.56 18.36 0.74
N GLU A 239 11.18 17.71 1.72
CA GLU A 239 12.63 17.59 1.83
C GLU A 239 13.19 16.67 0.74
N GLU A 240 12.69 15.43 0.64
CA GLU A 240 13.12 14.48 -0.41
C GLU A 240 12.84 15.01 -1.82
N LEU A 241 11.76 15.76 -2.05
CA LEU A 241 11.48 16.40 -3.34
C LEU A 241 12.44 17.57 -3.65
N ARG A 242 12.91 18.32 -2.65
CA ARG A 242 13.94 19.35 -2.86
C ARG A 242 15.23 18.69 -3.35
N ASP A 243 15.68 17.66 -2.64
CA ASP A 243 16.93 16.95 -2.94
C ASP A 243 16.83 16.18 -4.26
N ALA A 244 15.67 15.58 -4.54
CA ALA A 244 15.37 14.92 -5.80
C ALA A 244 15.44 15.87 -7.00
N ARG A 245 14.79 17.04 -6.92
CA ARG A 245 14.84 18.09 -7.95
C ARG A 245 16.24 18.66 -8.15
N ALA A 246 16.99 18.86 -7.05
CA ALA A 246 18.37 19.33 -7.09
C ALA A 246 19.33 18.32 -7.76
N LEU A 247 19.10 17.02 -7.55
CA LEU A 247 19.85 15.94 -8.21
C LEU A 247 19.47 15.80 -9.70
N ARG A 248 18.18 15.85 -10.02
CA ARG A 248 17.66 15.84 -11.41
C ARG A 248 16.18 16.26 -11.47
N PRO A 249 15.74 16.99 -12.52
CA PRO A 249 14.31 17.16 -12.77
C PRO A 249 13.61 15.81 -12.94
N ALA A 250 12.31 15.75 -12.65
CA ALA A 250 11.51 14.56 -12.94
C ALA A 250 11.60 14.21 -14.43
N PRO A 251 11.81 12.93 -14.80
CA PRO A 251 11.66 12.49 -16.18
C PRO A 251 10.21 12.70 -16.58
N ARG A 252 9.96 13.77 -17.34
CA ARG A 252 8.65 14.01 -17.97
C ARG A 252 8.28 12.78 -18.82
N PRO A 253 6.98 12.48 -18.99
CA PRO A 253 6.61 11.65 -20.14
C PRO A 253 7.23 12.29 -21.39
N PRO A 254 7.65 11.51 -22.41
CA PRO A 254 7.89 12.10 -23.72
C PRO A 254 6.61 12.83 -24.11
N ASP A 255 6.70 14.13 -24.39
CA ASP A 255 5.56 14.88 -24.89
C ASP A 255 5.00 14.16 -26.11
N ASP A 256 3.67 14.19 -26.28
CA ASP A 256 3.05 13.85 -27.56
C ASP A 256 3.79 14.67 -28.63
N LEU A 257 4.52 13.99 -29.53
CA LEU A 257 5.27 14.62 -30.63
C LEU A 257 4.37 15.69 -31.23
N PRO A 258 4.83 16.97 -31.26
CA PRO A 258 3.95 18.13 -31.34
C PRO A 258 2.98 17.93 -32.48
N ARG A 259 1.70 17.69 -32.14
CA ARG A 259 0.72 17.11 -33.07
C ARG A 259 0.83 17.86 -34.38
N THR A 260 1.35 17.18 -35.40
CA THR A 260 1.37 17.71 -36.74
C THR A 260 -0.08 17.83 -37.17
N CYS A 261 -0.65 19.02 -36.94
CA CYS A 261 -1.93 19.40 -37.48
C CYS A 261 -1.86 19.03 -38.96
N PRO A 262 -2.71 18.10 -39.46
CA PRO A 262 -2.72 17.80 -40.88
C PRO A 262 -2.94 19.15 -41.58
N GLY A 263 -1.97 19.53 -42.41
CA GLY A 263 -1.99 20.84 -43.06
C GLY A 263 -3.33 21.04 -43.78
N PRO A 264 -3.88 22.27 -43.79
CA PRO A 264 -5.24 22.51 -44.27
C PRO A 264 -5.45 21.85 -45.63
N THR A 265 -6.35 20.87 -45.67
CA THR A 265 -6.68 20.16 -46.90
C THR A 265 -7.14 21.17 -47.95
N PRO A 266 -6.64 21.11 -49.19
CA PRO A 266 -7.09 22.02 -50.23
C PRO A 266 -8.61 21.85 -50.43
N PRO A 267 -9.35 22.95 -50.66
CA PRO A 267 -10.81 22.90 -50.69
C PRO A 267 -11.30 22.06 -51.87
N VAL A 268 -11.93 20.93 -51.57
CA VAL A 268 -12.70 20.17 -52.55
C VAL A 268 -13.94 20.98 -52.90
N LEU A 269 -14.03 21.45 -54.15
CA LEU A 269 -15.15 22.24 -54.63
C LEU A 269 -16.46 21.45 -54.54
N SER A 270 -17.48 22.05 -53.94
CA SER A 270 -18.81 21.45 -53.83
C SER A 270 -19.48 21.32 -55.21
N ALA A 271 -19.95 20.12 -55.54
CA ALA A 271 -20.93 19.90 -56.61
C ALA A 271 -22.31 19.76 -55.97
N GLU A 272 -23.29 20.55 -56.42
CA GLU A 272 -24.63 20.59 -55.82
C GLU A 272 -25.54 19.40 -56.21
N PRO A 273 -26.51 19.03 -55.36
CA PRO A 273 -27.42 17.91 -55.60
C PRO A 273 -28.62 18.27 -56.50
N ARG A 274 -29.20 17.27 -57.18
CA ARG A 274 -30.52 17.39 -57.86
C ARG A 274 -31.43 16.16 -57.60
N PRO A 275 -32.77 16.30 -57.73
CA PRO A 275 -33.68 15.64 -56.77
C PRO A 275 -34.82 14.79 -57.36
N GLY A 276 -35.51 14.04 -56.49
CA GLY A 276 -36.77 13.32 -56.76
C GLY A 276 -36.67 11.81 -56.47
N LEU A 277 -37.74 11.09 -56.12
CA LEU A 277 -39.14 11.50 -55.89
C LEU A 277 -39.87 10.45 -55.00
N LEU A 278 -40.87 10.88 -54.22
CA LEU A 278 -41.82 10.08 -53.41
C LEU A 278 -41.22 9.31 -52.20
N GLY A 279 -41.98 9.00 -51.14
CA GLY A 279 -43.42 9.17 -50.89
C GLY A 279 -43.79 9.56 -49.45
N ARG A 280 -45.06 9.90 -49.23
CA ARG A 280 -45.69 10.32 -47.94
C ARG A 280 -46.24 9.06 -47.20
N LEU A 281 -46.58 9.04 -45.90
CA LEU A 281 -47.58 9.88 -45.20
C LEU A 281 -47.40 9.96 -43.65
N ARG A 282 -48.20 10.86 -43.06
CA ARG A 282 -48.18 11.34 -41.67
C ARG A 282 -48.96 10.46 -40.65
N ALA A 283 -48.47 10.49 -39.39
CA ALA A 283 -49.23 10.66 -38.13
C ALA A 283 -50.24 9.54 -37.70
N SER A 284 -50.68 9.42 -36.43
CA SER A 284 -50.78 10.43 -35.35
C SER A 284 -50.75 9.90 -33.90
N SER A 285 -50.46 10.80 -32.95
CA SER A 285 -51.14 10.99 -31.64
C SER A 285 -50.89 10.06 -30.42
N LEU A 286 -51.29 10.62 -29.25
CA LEU A 286 -51.59 10.01 -27.93
C LEU A 286 -50.47 9.76 -26.88
N LEU A 287 -50.11 10.83 -26.17
CA LEU A 287 -50.14 10.86 -24.69
C LEU A 287 -51.63 11.04 -24.23
N PRO A 288 -52.07 10.74 -22.97
CA PRO A 288 -51.32 10.98 -21.72
C PRO A 288 -51.67 10.09 -20.48
N ARG A 289 -51.13 10.49 -19.29
CA ARG A 289 -51.52 10.16 -17.89
C ARG A 289 -51.24 8.71 -17.41
N ARG A 290 -50.62 8.45 -16.24
CA ARG A 290 -50.70 8.94 -14.82
C ARG A 290 -51.87 8.36 -13.98
N THR A 291 -51.58 7.30 -13.21
CA THR A 291 -52.20 6.95 -11.90
C THR A 291 -51.34 5.88 -11.17
N ARG A 292 -51.42 5.61 -9.85
CA ARG A 292 -51.60 6.48 -8.65
C ARG A 292 -51.39 5.67 -7.34
N ALA A 293 -50.36 5.98 -6.54
CA ALA A 293 -50.25 5.63 -5.11
C ALA A 293 -49.32 6.67 -4.43
N ARG A 294 -49.69 7.53 -3.47
CA ARG A 294 -50.40 7.42 -2.16
C ARG A 294 -49.62 6.74 -1.01
N ARG A 295 -48.66 7.52 -0.48
CA ARG A 295 -48.48 7.91 0.95
C ARG A 295 -49.81 8.19 1.71
N PRO A 296 -49.84 8.45 3.04
CA PRO A 296 -48.75 8.63 4.04
C PRO A 296 -48.76 7.48 5.10
N VAL A 297 -48.31 7.52 6.36
CA VAL A 297 -47.74 8.46 7.39
C VAL A 297 -46.77 7.61 8.28
N SER A 298 -46.26 8.00 9.46
CA SER A 298 -45.40 9.11 9.94
C SER A 298 -45.13 8.92 11.44
N CYS A 299 -43.88 9.22 11.86
CA CYS A 299 -43.34 9.54 13.20
C CYS A 299 -44.21 9.47 14.48
N THR A 300 -43.65 8.85 15.54
CA THR A 300 -43.55 9.47 16.88
C THR A 300 -42.36 8.95 17.71
N SER A 301 -41.73 9.90 18.41
CA SER A 301 -41.06 9.75 19.72
C SER A 301 -41.82 10.69 20.68
N PRO A 302 -41.54 10.80 22.00
CA PRO A 302 -40.45 10.20 22.79
C PRO A 302 -40.89 9.60 24.15
N THR A 303 -39.93 9.16 24.96
CA THR A 303 -39.74 9.73 26.32
C THR A 303 -38.23 9.77 26.58
#